data_AF-A0A938H345-F1
#
_entry.id   AF-A0A938H345-F1
#
_cell.length_a   1.000
_cell.length_b   1.000
_cell.length_c   1.000
_cell.angle_alpha   90.00
_cell.angle_beta   90.00
_cell.angle_gamma   90.00
#
_symmetry.space_group_name_H-M   'P 1'
#
loop_
_entity.id
_entity.type
_entity.pdbx_description
1 polymer ?
#
loop_
_entity_poly.entity_id
_entity_poly.type
_entity_poly.pdbx_seq_one_letter_code
_entity_poly.pdbx_strand_id
1 'polypeptide(L)'
;MAMAACLPLVSCSMQVKARKPVSYRFEPGRTALLKDGVAYAPRNAPRAVKKAIAAGNRLQGKPYKWGGGHRHHRDEGYDCSGAVSYVLREAGLLRGSLHSKAFFNYGKRGEGR
;
A
#
# COMPACT_ATOMS: atom_id res chain seq x y z
N MET A 1 -34.36 22.90 -11.04
CA MET A 1 -33.75 22.66 -9.72
C MET A 1 -33.93 21.18 -9.38
N ALA A 2 -32.92 20.36 -9.57
CA ALA A 2 -32.94 18.96 -9.16
C ALA A 2 -32.00 18.81 -7.96
N MET A 3 -32.56 18.48 -6.80
CA MET A 3 -31.80 18.23 -5.57
C MET A 3 -30.96 16.97 -5.74
N ALA A 4 -29.64 17.11 -5.63
CA ALA A 4 -28.73 15.98 -5.50
C ALA A 4 -28.84 15.45 -4.06
N ALA A 5 -29.35 14.22 -3.91
CA ALA A 5 -29.30 13.48 -2.66
C ALA A 5 -27.85 13.03 -2.42
N CYS A 6 -27.15 13.70 -1.51
CA CYS A 6 -25.89 13.22 -0.96
C CYS A 6 -26.15 11.94 -0.15
N LEU A 7 -25.91 10.78 -0.75
CA LEU A 7 -25.82 9.52 -0.02
C LEU A 7 -24.57 9.56 0.89
N PRO A 8 -24.70 9.43 2.21
CA PRO A 8 -23.55 9.42 3.11
C PRO A 8 -22.77 8.12 2.88
N LEU A 9 -21.54 8.25 2.39
CA LEU A 9 -20.61 7.12 2.27
C LEU A 9 -20.32 6.59 3.68
N VAL A 10 -20.81 5.38 3.96
CA VAL A 10 -20.52 4.64 5.20
C VAL A 10 -19.03 4.31 5.22
N SER A 11 -18.27 5.11 5.96
CA SER A 11 -16.85 4.85 6.25
C SER A 11 -16.76 3.69 7.25
N CYS A 12 -16.63 2.45 6.77
CA CYS A 12 -16.37 1.26 7.60
C CYS A 12 -14.94 1.22 8.21
N SER A 13 -14.36 2.37 8.51
CA SER A 13 -13.07 2.45 9.20
C SER A 13 -13.32 2.60 10.70
N MET A 14 -13.24 1.50 11.43
CA MET A 14 -13.00 1.54 12.88
C MET A 14 -11.56 2.05 13.10
N GLN A 15 -11.33 3.35 12.92
CA GLN A 15 -10.05 3.96 13.24
C GLN A 15 -9.84 3.88 14.76
N VAL A 16 -8.91 3.01 15.17
CA VAL A 16 -8.43 3.00 16.56
C VAL A 16 -7.55 4.23 16.79
N LYS A 17 -7.85 5.00 17.84
CA LYS A 17 -7.05 6.17 18.21
C LYS A 17 -5.65 5.70 18.66
N ALA A 18 -4.61 6.18 17.98
CA ALA A 18 -3.24 5.87 18.37
C ALA A 18 -2.98 6.33 19.81
N ARG A 19 -2.48 5.43 20.67
CA ARG A 19 -2.18 5.75 22.08
C ARG A 19 -1.05 6.77 22.23
N LYS A 20 -0.15 6.84 21.26
CA LYS A 20 0.95 7.80 21.18
C LYS A 20 0.86 8.55 19.84
N PRO A 21 1.13 9.86 19.81
CA PRO A 21 1.17 10.59 18.56
C PRO A 21 2.28 10.01 17.67
N VAL A 22 1.99 9.84 16.39
CA VAL A 22 3.00 9.44 15.41
C VAL A 22 3.87 10.66 15.12
N SER A 23 5.04 10.74 15.75
CA SER A 23 6.04 11.77 15.45
C SER A 23 6.92 11.32 14.29
N TYR A 24 6.90 12.05 13.18
CA TYR A 24 7.85 11.82 12.09
C TYR A 24 9.21 12.43 12.45
N ARG A 25 10.25 11.60 12.45
CA ARG A 25 11.64 12.03 12.58
C ARG A 25 12.43 11.53 11.38
N PHE A 26 13.01 12.46 10.62
CA PHE A 26 13.90 12.09 9.54
C PHE A 26 15.25 11.64 10.11
N GLU A 27 15.65 10.41 9.79
CA GLU A 27 16.94 9.85 10.12
C GLU A 27 17.73 9.61 8.83
N PRO A 28 18.87 10.31 8.63
CA PRO A 28 19.71 10.11 7.47
C PRO A 28 20.05 8.64 7.23
N GLY A 29 19.80 8.16 6.02
CA GLY A 29 20.09 6.78 5.61
C GLY A 29 19.07 5.73 6.08
N ARG A 30 18.15 6.05 7.00
CA ARG A 30 17.11 5.13 7.52
C ARG A 30 15.69 5.52 7.15
N THR A 31 15.40 6.80 6.95
CA THR A 31 14.08 7.30 6.55
C THR A 31 14.00 7.51 5.04
N ALA A 32 12.88 7.11 4.43
CA ALA A 32 12.63 7.32 3.00
C ALA A 32 12.32 8.79 2.75
N LEU A 33 12.80 9.35 1.65
CA LEU A 33 12.46 10.71 1.25
C LEU A 33 11.30 10.67 0.25
N LEU A 34 10.30 11.53 0.41
CA LEU A 34 9.27 11.75 -0.60
C LEU A 34 9.51 13.13 -1.21
N LYS A 35 9.69 13.19 -2.53
CA LYS A 35 9.90 14.45 -3.26
C LYS A 35 9.18 14.37 -4.60
N ASP A 36 8.36 15.36 -4.89
CA ASP A 36 7.62 15.48 -6.17
C ASP A 36 6.81 14.23 -6.52
N GLY A 37 6.16 13.62 -5.51
CA GLY A 37 5.37 12.39 -5.67
C GLY A 37 6.16 11.09 -5.82
N VAL A 38 7.50 11.15 -5.81
CA VAL A 38 8.40 10.00 -5.92
C VAL A 38 9.05 9.69 -4.59
N ALA A 39 8.96 8.43 -4.14
CA ALA A 39 9.60 7.96 -2.93
C ALA A 39 11.01 7.41 -3.21
N TYR A 40 12.00 7.89 -2.46
CA TYR A 40 13.39 7.46 -2.55
C TYR A 40 13.71 6.57 -1.36
N ALA A 41 14.14 5.35 -1.66
CA ALA A 41 14.46 4.38 -0.62
C ALA A 41 15.71 4.81 0.18
N PRO A 42 15.72 4.61 1.51
CA PRO A 42 16.88 4.93 2.33
C PRO A 42 18.11 4.12 1.89
N ARG A 43 19.30 4.72 1.99
CA ARG A 43 20.57 4.07 1.61
C ARG A 43 20.79 2.76 2.38
N ASN A 44 20.47 2.73 3.68
CA ASN A 44 20.69 1.58 4.55
C ASN A 44 19.47 0.64 4.62
N ALA A 45 18.44 0.88 3.80
CA ALA A 45 17.26 0.02 3.79
C ALA A 45 17.59 -1.38 3.24
N PRO A 46 16.97 -2.45 3.77
CA PRO A 46 17.06 -3.78 3.19
C PRO A 46 16.66 -3.79 1.71
N ARG A 47 17.24 -4.70 0.92
CA ARG A 47 16.98 -4.79 -0.52
C ARG A 47 15.48 -4.95 -0.85
N ALA A 48 14.75 -5.73 -0.05
CA ALA A 48 13.31 -5.90 -0.21
C ALA A 48 12.54 -4.58 -0.06
N VAL A 49 12.92 -3.72 0.89
CA VAL A 49 12.31 -2.39 1.09
C VAL A 49 12.59 -1.48 -0.09
N LYS A 50 13.84 -1.46 -0.58
CA LYS A 50 14.19 -0.67 -1.78
C LYS A 50 13.35 -1.08 -3.00
N LYS A 51 13.18 -2.38 -3.20
CA LYS A 51 12.34 -2.93 -4.27
C LYS A 51 10.86 -2.59 -4.09
N ALA A 52 10.33 -2.68 -2.86
CA ALA A 52 8.95 -2.32 -2.56
C ALA A 52 8.66 -0.85 -2.88
N ILE A 53 9.56 0.06 -2.47
CA ILE A 53 9.44 1.49 -2.76
C ILE A 53 9.47 1.74 -4.28
N ALA A 54 10.42 1.13 -4.99
CA ALA A 54 10.49 1.24 -6.45
C ALA A 54 9.22 0.70 -7.13
N ALA A 55 8.63 -0.38 -6.62
CA ALA A 55 7.37 -0.93 -7.13
C ALA A 55 6.19 0.01 -6.87
N GLY A 56 6.10 0.60 -5.67
CA GLY A 56 5.08 1.59 -5.33
C GLY A 56 5.14 2.81 -6.25
N ASN A 57 6.33 3.33 -6.53
CA ASN A 57 6.49 4.43 -7.48
C ASN A 57 5.98 4.08 -8.89
N ARG A 58 6.12 2.82 -9.34
CA ARG A 58 5.58 2.39 -10.65
C ARG A 58 4.05 2.27 -10.66
N LEU A 59 3.41 2.18 -9.51
CA LEU A 59 1.94 2.19 -9.40
C LEU A 59 1.36 3.61 -9.40
N GLN A 60 2.19 4.64 -9.14
CA GLN A 60 1.72 6.03 -9.16
C GLN A 60 1.09 6.35 -10.53
N GLY A 61 -0.09 6.97 -10.48
CA GLY A 61 -0.88 7.34 -11.67
C GLY A 61 -1.63 6.19 -12.33
N LYS A 62 -1.50 4.94 -11.87
CA LYS A 62 -2.32 3.83 -12.41
C LYS A 62 -3.76 3.92 -11.89
N PRO A 63 -4.77 3.65 -12.73
CA PRO A 63 -6.17 3.67 -12.32
C PRO A 63 -6.49 2.56 -11.30
N TYR A 64 -7.48 2.84 -10.46
CA TYR A 64 -8.14 1.79 -9.69
C TYR A 64 -8.95 0.90 -10.64
N LYS A 65 -8.79 -0.42 -10.54
CA LYS A 65 -9.51 -1.40 -11.35
C LYS A 65 -9.96 -2.54 -10.46
N TRP A 66 -11.26 -2.77 -10.34
CA TRP A 66 -11.81 -3.88 -9.54
C TRP A 66 -11.29 -5.23 -10.05
N GLY A 67 -10.65 -6.02 -9.19
CA GLY A 67 -9.97 -7.26 -9.57
C GLY A 67 -8.63 -7.09 -10.28
N GLY A 68 -8.19 -5.84 -10.49
CA GLY A 68 -6.95 -5.51 -11.18
C GLY A 68 -5.72 -6.02 -10.43
N GLY A 69 -4.77 -6.62 -11.15
CA GLY A 69 -3.55 -7.16 -10.56
C GLY A 69 -3.65 -8.58 -9.99
N HIS A 70 -4.86 -9.18 -9.98
CA HIS A 70 -5.04 -10.54 -9.46
C HIS A 70 -4.72 -11.63 -10.49
N ARG A 71 -5.23 -11.51 -11.72
CA ARG A 71 -4.98 -12.45 -12.82
C ARG A 71 -3.65 -12.18 -13.53
N HIS A 72 -3.34 -10.91 -13.75
CA HIS A 72 -2.13 -10.46 -14.43
C HIS A 72 -1.25 -9.69 -13.46
N HIS A 73 0.03 -10.07 -13.36
CA HIS A 73 0.98 -9.36 -12.49
C HIS A 73 1.17 -7.90 -12.91
N ARG A 74 1.30 -7.68 -14.22
CA ARG A 74 1.41 -6.36 -14.82
C ARG A 74 0.08 -6.05 -15.49
N ASP A 75 -0.79 -5.37 -14.75
CA ASP A 75 -2.11 -4.93 -15.21
C ASP A 75 -2.11 -3.42 -15.50
N GLU A 76 -3.13 -2.97 -16.21
CA GLU A 76 -3.38 -1.57 -16.56
C GLU A 76 -3.87 -0.77 -15.35
N GLY A 77 -4.56 -1.44 -14.42
CA GLY A 77 -5.00 -0.87 -13.15
C GLY A 77 -5.00 -1.93 -12.05
N TYR A 78 -5.09 -1.49 -10.80
CA TYR A 78 -4.99 -2.37 -9.62
C TYR A 78 -6.10 -2.03 -8.63
N ASP A 79 -6.67 -3.03 -7.98
CA ASP A 79 -7.44 -2.79 -6.75
C ASP A 79 -6.51 -2.72 -5.53
N CYS A 80 -7.11 -2.57 -4.35
CA CYS A 80 -6.35 -2.46 -3.10
C CYS A 80 -5.45 -3.68 -2.85
N SER A 81 -5.99 -4.90 -3.01
CA SER A 81 -5.25 -6.13 -2.75
C SER A 81 -4.30 -6.50 -3.88
N GLY A 82 -4.63 -6.17 -5.12
CA GLY A 82 -3.78 -6.29 -6.29
C GLY A 82 -2.56 -5.38 -6.21
N ALA A 83 -2.73 -4.13 -5.77
CA ALA A 83 -1.62 -3.19 -5.57
C ALA A 83 -0.64 -3.68 -4.48
N VAL A 84 -1.16 -4.13 -3.34
CA VAL A 84 -0.34 -4.71 -2.26
C VAL A 84 0.38 -5.97 -2.75
N SER A 85 -0.32 -6.85 -3.46
CA SER A 85 0.28 -8.06 -4.05
C SER A 85 1.41 -7.71 -5.01
N TYR A 86 1.22 -6.72 -5.89
CA TYR A 86 2.23 -6.26 -6.84
C TYR A 86 3.52 -5.82 -6.13
N VAL A 87 3.39 -4.93 -5.13
CA VAL A 87 4.53 -4.41 -4.36
C VAL A 87 5.29 -5.53 -3.64
N LEU A 88 4.58 -6.45 -2.99
CA LEU A 88 5.20 -7.54 -2.25
C LEU A 88 5.88 -8.56 -3.17
N ARG A 89 5.31 -8.85 -4.34
CA ARG A 89 5.94 -9.70 -5.35
C ARG A 89 7.22 -9.10 -5.89
N GLU A 90 7.20 -7.81 -6.23
CA GLU A 90 8.38 -7.08 -6.70
C GLU A 90 9.48 -7.00 -5.63
N ALA A 91 9.08 -6.93 -4.36
CA ALA A 91 9.98 -7.02 -3.21
C ALA A 91 10.55 -8.44 -2.97
N GLY A 92 9.98 -9.47 -3.61
CA GLY A 92 10.33 -10.87 -3.39
C GLY A 92 9.78 -11.47 -2.10
N LEU A 93 8.72 -10.87 -1.55
CA LEU A 93 8.11 -11.26 -0.27
C LEU A 93 6.81 -12.07 -0.43
N LEU A 94 6.21 -12.06 -1.62
CA LEU A 94 5.00 -12.81 -1.94
C LEU A 94 5.14 -13.55 -3.27
N ARG A 95 4.60 -14.77 -3.33
CA ARG A 95 4.41 -15.53 -4.58
C ARG A 95 2.93 -15.50 -4.94
N GLY A 96 2.61 -15.16 -6.20
CA GLY A 96 1.22 -15.02 -6.65
C GLY A 96 0.53 -13.76 -6.12
N SER A 97 -0.81 -13.72 -6.20
CA SER A 97 -1.65 -12.62 -5.72
C SER A 97 -2.56 -13.09 -4.59
N LEU A 98 -2.86 -12.20 -3.64
CA LEU A 98 -3.76 -12.46 -2.53
C LEU A 98 -4.91 -11.46 -2.56
N HIS A 99 -6.14 -11.90 -2.30
CA HIS A 99 -7.27 -11.02 -2.03
C HIS A 99 -7.18 -10.40 -0.63
N SER A 100 -7.91 -9.31 -0.38
CA SER A 100 -7.88 -8.55 0.88
C SER A 100 -7.96 -9.42 2.14
N LYS A 101 -8.93 -10.34 2.20
CA LYS A 101 -9.11 -11.25 3.35
C LYS A 101 -7.92 -12.20 3.58
N ALA A 102 -7.17 -12.59 2.55
CA ALA A 102 -6.03 -13.49 2.72
C ALA A 102 -4.83 -12.77 3.37
N PHE A 103 -4.73 -11.44 3.24
CA PHE A 103 -3.65 -10.67 3.89
C PHE A 103 -3.73 -10.67 5.42
N PHE A 104 -4.88 -10.96 6.03
CA PHE A 104 -4.96 -11.12 7.48
C PHE A 104 -4.10 -12.28 8.01
N ASN A 105 -3.76 -13.25 7.16
CA ASN A 105 -2.89 -14.38 7.49
C ASN A 105 -1.48 -14.23 6.90
N TYR A 106 -1.16 -13.09 6.28
CA TYR A 106 0.15 -12.84 5.68
C TYR A 106 1.12 -12.23 6.69
N GLY A 107 2.32 -12.80 6.79
CA GLY A 107 3.36 -12.34 7.72
C GLY A 107 3.11 -12.78 9.16
N LYS A 108 3.88 -12.20 10.09
CA LYS A 108 3.71 -12.46 11.53
C LYS A 108 2.55 -11.64 12.06
N ARG A 109 1.76 -12.22 12.96
CA ARG A 109 0.74 -11.48 13.72
C ARG A 109 1.41 -10.32 14.46
N GLY A 110 0.86 -9.12 14.30
CA GLY A 110 1.27 -7.93 15.06
C GLY A 110 0.59 -7.86 16.43
N GLU A 111 0.80 -6.76 17.14
CA GLU A 111 0.22 -6.48 18.46
C GLU A 111 -1.30 -6.16 18.44
N GLY A 112 -1.95 -6.26 17.28
CA GLY A 112 -3.38 -6.02 17.13
C GLY A 112 -4.20 -6.94 18.05
N ARG A 113 -5.25 -6.40 18.66
CA ARG A 113 -6.21 -7.14 19.50
C ARG A 113 -7.39 -7.61 18.67
#